data_AF-A0A814KQS6-F1
#
_entry.id   AF-A0A814KQS6-F1
#
_cell.length_a   1.000
_cell.length_b   1.000
_cell.length_c   1.000
_cell.angle_alpha   90.00
_cell.angle_beta   90.00
_cell.angle_gamma   90.00
#
_symmetry.space_group_name_H-M   'P 1'
#
loop_
_entity.id
_entity.type
_entity.pdbx_description
1 polymer ?
#
loop_
_entity_poly.entity_id
_entity_poly.type
_entity_poly.pdbx_seq_one_letter_code
_entity_poly.pdbx_strand_id
1 'polypeptide(L)'
;MKFSINTEDFSSKFDVFDTEGLKRYLVKNEMESLGRKFTIFDLADDVVCTVEKQFFALRPTYVVHNKHHQPVMNIRKKFNLLHPQFTISSEVDEVKFHTVGDYFGANFSITSKDEKEIIAKVTRKNGYTIEILDTEHDAPALIAIVIIIHLSNMSLSEESIKHGRDYVQSLLENQCRIPIRSTTPINFYYKTSDNLIDEADYHYRNQLYEQSFILYSRYITLFVEELKLHHPSYATVSVNDRERVKEIIRSKAFPRAEELKLKLQDKYAREHEAQLKAAQEEENAKALAAAAAVAASKPTTNIHNENQQAFQQLKANFTPTQPAHVALFAIPATDRNLLENSKEPTKPTYDRAQKPILNSTNSSMAIFRRIVVPNDITHKFLQVALRNTERKIETCGILAGSKKDNQYIITHIVVPKQNGGPDSCDTEKEEEMVEYIASNDLITLGWIHTHPTQTVFLSSVDLHTHLPYQMLMQEAVAIVISPKYNETAIFSLTPETGIPVISTCKKTGFHEHVNNPPLFLPATHTMYDPGLQCKIVDLRA
;
A
#
# COMPACT_ATOMS: atom_id res chain seq x y z
N MET A 1 -44.69 18.43 10.44
CA MET A 1 -44.06 19.25 9.36
C MET A 1 -43.19 18.35 8.49
N LYS A 2 -42.97 18.65 7.21
CA LYS A 2 -42.15 17.81 6.34
C LYS A 2 -41.18 18.65 5.50
N PHE A 3 -39.93 18.18 5.43
CA PHE A 3 -38.83 18.86 4.77
C PHE A 3 -38.12 17.92 3.80
N SER A 4 -37.47 18.49 2.78
CA SER A 4 -36.64 17.76 1.82
C SER A 4 -35.27 18.42 1.63
N ILE A 5 -34.24 17.58 1.52
CA ILE A 5 -32.86 17.97 1.17
C ILE A 5 -32.50 17.25 -0.12
N ASN A 6 -32.32 18.03 -1.19
CA ASN A 6 -32.13 17.52 -2.56
C ASN A 6 -30.64 17.44 -2.95
N THR A 7 -29.77 17.06 -2.01
CA THR A 7 -28.34 16.83 -2.27
C THR A 7 -27.89 15.54 -1.58
N GLU A 8 -26.95 14.84 -2.21
CA GLU A 8 -26.20 13.74 -1.59
C GLU A 8 -24.80 14.18 -1.16
N ASP A 9 -24.39 15.36 -1.61
CA ASP A 9 -23.13 15.98 -1.23
C ASP A 9 -23.39 17.03 -0.14
N PHE A 10 -23.14 16.62 1.09
CA PHE A 10 -23.17 17.50 2.27
C PHE A 10 -21.81 18.11 2.56
N SER A 11 -20.83 18.05 1.65
CA SER A 11 -19.51 18.67 1.85
C SER A 11 -19.51 20.17 1.59
N SER A 12 -20.52 20.70 0.89
CA SER A 12 -20.62 22.10 0.46
C SER A 12 -21.92 22.78 0.95
N LYS A 13 -22.33 23.87 0.31
CA LYS A 13 -23.51 24.68 0.65
C LYS A 13 -24.77 24.07 0.00
N PHE A 14 -25.84 23.86 0.77
CA PHE A 14 -27.09 23.29 0.23
C PHE A 14 -28.36 23.85 0.89
N ASP A 15 -29.49 23.70 0.19
CA ASP A 15 -30.79 24.23 0.58
C ASP A 15 -31.72 23.15 1.18
N VAL A 16 -32.59 23.56 2.11
CA VAL A 16 -33.64 22.73 2.70
C VAL A 16 -35.00 23.30 2.32
N PHE A 17 -35.89 22.44 1.82
CA PHE A 17 -37.21 22.82 1.29
C PHE A 17 -38.35 22.23 2.13
N ASP A 18 -39.53 22.83 2.09
CA ASP A 18 -40.76 22.29 2.68
C ASP A 18 -41.60 21.46 1.66
N THR A 19 -42.82 21.08 2.06
CA THR A 19 -43.76 20.31 1.23
C THR A 19 -44.28 21.03 0.00
N GLU A 20 -44.20 22.35 -0.03
CA GLU A 20 -44.61 23.18 -1.18
C GLU A 20 -43.43 23.44 -2.14
N GLY A 21 -42.25 22.90 -1.81
CA GLY A 21 -41.01 23.14 -2.57
C GLY A 21 -40.39 24.50 -2.29
N LEU A 22 -40.87 25.22 -1.27
CA LEU A 22 -40.31 26.51 -0.88
C LEU A 22 -39.06 26.29 -0.05
N LYS A 23 -38.00 27.03 -0.36
CA LYS A 23 -36.78 27.06 0.46
C LYS A 23 -37.12 27.60 1.84
N ARG A 24 -36.67 26.91 2.90
CA ARG A 24 -36.87 27.31 4.31
C ARG A 24 -35.56 27.60 5.01
N TYR A 25 -34.52 26.83 4.70
CA TYR A 25 -33.22 26.99 5.32
C TYR A 25 -32.09 26.85 4.30
N LEU A 26 -30.94 27.37 4.69
CA LEU A 26 -29.69 27.26 3.97
C LEU A 26 -28.63 26.69 4.90
N VAL A 27 -27.95 25.63 4.49
CA VAL A 27 -26.86 25.03 5.26
C VAL A 27 -25.53 25.39 4.59
N LYS A 28 -24.59 25.90 5.38
CA LYS A 28 -23.22 26.19 4.94
C LYS A 28 -22.25 25.38 5.81
N ASN A 29 -21.43 24.55 5.17
CA ASN A 29 -20.23 24.02 5.82
C ASN A 29 -19.13 25.08 5.83
N GLU A 30 -18.34 25.10 6.90
CA GLU A 30 -17.10 25.87 6.91
C GLU A 30 -16.02 25.07 6.18
N MET A 31 -15.54 25.62 5.04
CA MET A 31 -14.87 24.97 3.88
C MET A 31 -13.63 24.09 4.15
N GLU A 32 -13.17 23.94 5.39
CA GLU A 32 -11.98 23.15 5.74
C GLU A 32 -12.29 21.89 6.56
N SER A 33 -13.58 21.58 6.76
CA SER A 33 -13.98 20.53 7.68
C SER A 33 -14.97 19.54 7.07
N LEU A 34 -14.52 18.32 6.82
CA LEU A 34 -15.36 17.18 6.41
C LEU A 34 -16.31 16.82 7.59
N GLY A 35 -17.40 17.58 7.72
CA GLY A 35 -18.41 17.45 8.76
C GLY A 35 -17.97 17.84 10.18
N ARG A 36 -17.02 18.76 10.37
CA ARG A 36 -16.64 19.21 11.74
C ARG A 36 -17.43 20.42 12.20
N LYS A 37 -17.85 21.30 11.28
CA LYS A 37 -18.68 22.45 11.61
C LYS A 37 -19.57 22.87 10.44
N PHE A 38 -20.84 23.09 10.73
CA PHE A 38 -21.80 23.65 9.77
C PHE A 38 -22.83 24.53 10.47
N THR A 39 -23.39 25.47 9.72
CA THR A 39 -24.38 26.43 10.22
C THR A 39 -25.63 26.40 9.35
N ILE A 40 -26.79 26.40 10.00
CA ILE A 40 -28.10 26.50 9.38
C ILE A 40 -28.58 27.95 9.50
N PHE A 41 -28.93 28.54 8.36
CA PHE A 41 -29.43 29.90 8.22
C PHE A 41 -30.90 29.88 7.79
N ASP A 42 -31.67 30.87 8.19
CA ASP A 42 -33.01 31.12 7.65
C ASP A 42 -32.94 31.92 6.33
N LEU A 43 -34.10 32.37 5.85
CA LEU A 43 -34.22 33.15 4.61
C LEU A 43 -33.76 34.61 4.74
N ALA A 44 -33.60 35.11 5.96
CA ALA A 44 -33.04 36.44 6.23
C ALA A 44 -31.51 36.41 6.37
N ASP A 45 -30.88 35.25 6.12
CA ASP A 45 -29.47 34.96 6.41
C ASP A 45 -29.12 35.05 7.91
N ASP A 46 -30.11 34.98 8.80
CA ASP A 46 -29.88 34.89 10.25
C ASP A 46 -29.49 33.46 10.65
N VAL A 47 -28.57 33.34 11.61
CA VAL A 47 -28.14 32.04 12.14
C VAL A 47 -29.26 31.43 12.98
N VAL A 48 -29.68 30.22 12.61
CA VAL A 48 -30.69 29.46 13.35
C VAL A 48 -30.01 28.52 14.34
N CYS A 49 -29.06 27.72 13.86
CA CYS A 49 -28.20 26.90 14.72
C CYS A 49 -26.84 26.64 14.09
N THR A 50 -25.84 26.40 14.93
CA THR A 50 -24.49 25.98 14.53
C THR A 50 -24.20 24.61 15.13
N VAL A 51 -23.58 23.73 14.36
CA VAL A 51 -23.19 22.40 14.82
C VAL A 51 -21.68 22.31 14.81
N GLU A 52 -21.10 21.85 15.91
CA GLU A 52 -19.66 21.65 16.06
C GLU A 52 -19.33 20.24 16.56
N LYS A 53 -18.39 19.57 15.93
CA LYS A 53 -17.84 18.29 16.39
C LYS A 53 -16.82 18.56 17.50
N GLN A 54 -16.99 17.94 18.67
CA GLN A 54 -16.00 18.06 19.74
C GLN A 54 -14.71 17.32 19.40
N PHE A 55 -13.59 18.02 19.54
CA PHE A 55 -12.26 17.41 19.55
C PHE A 55 -12.02 16.75 20.90
N PHE A 56 -11.34 15.61 20.92
CA PHE A 56 -10.94 14.85 22.13
C PHE A 56 -12.04 14.06 22.87
N ALA A 57 -13.27 14.04 22.37
CA ALA A 57 -14.29 13.15 22.93
C ALA A 57 -13.93 11.68 22.62
N LEU A 58 -13.98 10.81 23.63
CA LEU A 58 -13.70 9.37 23.50
C LEU A 58 -14.68 8.66 22.55
N ARG A 59 -15.76 9.33 22.13
CA ARG A 59 -16.78 8.91 21.14
C ARG A 59 -17.11 10.11 20.23
N PRO A 60 -17.42 9.90 18.94
CA PRO A 60 -17.86 10.99 18.05
C PRO A 60 -19.06 11.73 18.65
N THR A 61 -18.83 12.99 19.00
CA THR A 61 -19.80 13.85 19.70
C THR A 61 -19.94 15.17 18.95
N TYR A 62 -21.18 15.56 18.69
CA TYR A 62 -21.54 16.83 18.05
C TYR A 62 -22.39 17.65 19.01
N VAL A 63 -22.10 18.95 19.10
CA VAL A 63 -22.85 19.90 19.91
C VAL A 63 -23.61 20.82 18.97
N VAL A 64 -24.92 20.93 19.19
CA VAL A 64 -25.76 21.89 18.50
C VAL A 64 -25.87 23.14 19.39
N HIS A 65 -25.53 24.29 18.82
CA HIS A 65 -25.64 25.61 19.43
C HIS A 65 -26.83 26.36 18.82
N ASN A 66 -27.60 27.06 19.64
CA ASN A 66 -28.66 27.95 19.17
C ASN A 66 -28.09 29.22 18.52
N LYS A 67 -28.96 30.11 18.04
CA LYS A 67 -28.62 31.44 17.49
C LYS A 67 -27.81 32.36 18.42
N HIS A 68 -27.81 32.09 19.72
CA HIS A 68 -27.02 32.82 20.72
C HIS A 68 -25.71 32.11 21.09
N HIS A 69 -25.30 31.11 20.31
CA HIS A 69 -24.13 30.25 20.54
C HIS A 69 -24.18 29.41 21.83
N GLN A 70 -25.35 29.27 22.46
CA GLN A 70 -25.51 28.44 23.65
C GLN A 70 -25.74 26.98 23.25
N PRO A 71 -25.08 26.01 23.92
CA PRO A 71 -25.26 24.59 23.63
C PRO A 71 -26.67 24.16 24.02
N VAL A 72 -27.43 23.59 23.09
CA VAL A 72 -28.80 23.14 23.32
C VAL A 72 -28.95 21.62 23.26
N MET A 73 -28.02 20.93 22.59
CA MET A 73 -28.14 19.50 22.34
C MET A 73 -26.77 18.85 22.07
N ASN A 74 -26.59 17.65 22.59
CA ASN A 74 -25.43 16.79 22.32
C ASN A 74 -25.88 15.55 21.55
N ILE A 75 -25.17 15.22 20.47
CA ILE A 75 -25.44 14.05 19.63
C ILE A 75 -24.20 13.17 19.68
N ARG A 76 -24.34 11.97 20.26
CA ARG A 76 -23.24 11.03 20.47
C ARG A 76 -23.47 9.76 19.66
N LYS A 77 -22.48 9.34 18.89
CA LYS A 77 -22.46 8.02 18.23
C LYS A 77 -22.00 6.98 19.26
N LYS A 78 -22.79 5.93 19.48
CA LYS A 78 -22.38 4.78 20.28
C LYS A 78 -21.36 3.93 19.49
N PHE A 79 -20.38 3.36 20.18
CA PHE A 79 -19.47 2.36 19.61
C PHE A 79 -20.20 1.02 19.44
N ASN A 80 -20.98 0.90 18.38
CA ASN A 80 -21.56 -0.37 17.95
C ASN A 80 -21.15 -0.60 16.50
N LEU A 81 -20.35 -1.64 16.23
CA LEU A 81 -19.85 -2.01 14.90
C LEU A 81 -21.00 -2.48 13.97
N LEU A 82 -22.01 -3.14 14.56
CA LEU A 82 -23.11 -3.79 13.84
C LEU A 82 -24.28 -2.86 13.50
N HIS A 83 -24.59 -1.90 14.38
CA HIS A 83 -25.72 -0.98 14.24
C HIS A 83 -25.33 0.42 14.75
N PRO A 84 -25.07 1.40 13.88
CA PRO A 84 -24.68 2.74 14.31
C PRO A 84 -25.84 3.38 15.08
N GLN A 85 -25.76 3.42 16.40
CA GLN A 85 -26.77 4.05 17.25
C GLN A 85 -26.34 5.45 17.64
N PHE A 86 -27.28 6.40 17.57
CA PHE A 86 -27.06 7.76 18.05
C PHE A 86 -27.93 8.00 19.28
N THR A 87 -27.36 8.68 20.26
CA THR A 87 -28.10 9.19 21.42
C THR A 87 -28.09 10.71 21.37
N ILE A 88 -29.27 11.29 21.54
CA ILE A 88 -29.44 12.74 21.56
C ILE A 88 -29.80 13.13 22.99
N SER A 89 -28.93 13.93 23.62
CA SER A 89 -29.10 14.43 24.98
C SER A 89 -29.30 15.95 25.02
N SER A 90 -29.97 16.40 26.08
CA SER A 90 -30.14 17.82 26.40
C SER A 90 -28.85 18.42 26.97
N GLU A 91 -28.88 19.72 27.26
CA GLU A 91 -27.80 20.47 27.94
C GLU A 91 -27.34 19.80 29.26
N VAL A 92 -28.22 19.09 29.96
CA VAL A 92 -27.92 18.40 31.25
C VAL A 92 -27.47 16.94 31.04
N ASP A 93 -27.09 16.57 29.81
CA ASP A 93 -26.70 15.21 29.41
C ASP A 93 -27.76 14.13 29.65
N GLU A 94 -29.01 14.53 29.88
CA GLU A 94 -30.14 13.62 29.90
C GLU A 94 -30.50 13.20 28.47
N VAL A 95 -30.39 11.90 28.18
CA VAL A 95 -30.78 11.34 26.88
C VAL A 95 -32.29 11.52 26.70
N LYS A 96 -32.66 12.36 25.73
CA LYS A 96 -34.05 12.62 25.37
C LYS A 96 -34.53 11.69 24.25
N PHE A 97 -33.66 11.45 23.27
CA PHE A 97 -34.04 10.72 22.06
C PHE A 97 -33.06 9.63 21.67
N HIS A 98 -33.61 8.61 21.03
CA HIS A 98 -32.89 7.55 20.36
C HIS A 98 -33.17 7.59 18.87
N THR A 99 -32.24 7.06 18.09
CA THR A 99 -32.47 6.79 16.68
C THR A 99 -32.66 5.29 16.49
N VAL A 100 -33.58 4.90 15.63
CA VAL A 100 -33.88 3.49 15.33
C VAL A 100 -34.12 3.33 13.83
N GLY A 101 -33.52 2.30 13.20
CA GLY A 101 -33.75 1.96 11.79
C GLY A 101 -32.47 1.74 11.00
N ASP A 102 -32.58 1.78 9.68
CA ASP A 102 -31.47 1.62 8.74
C ASP A 102 -30.84 2.99 8.44
N TYR A 103 -29.67 3.22 9.04
CA TYR A 103 -28.92 4.46 8.87
C TYR A 103 -28.18 4.55 7.53
N PHE A 104 -27.83 3.40 6.93
CA PHE A 104 -27.06 3.34 5.68
C PHE A 104 -27.97 3.58 4.48
N GLY A 105 -29.16 2.98 4.49
CA GLY A 105 -30.24 3.31 3.56
C GLY A 105 -30.97 4.63 3.89
N ALA A 106 -30.59 5.31 4.98
CA ALA A 106 -31.22 6.54 5.45
C ALA A 106 -32.75 6.42 5.64
N ASN A 107 -33.17 5.27 6.15
CA ASN A 107 -34.53 4.93 6.56
C ASN A 107 -34.55 4.70 8.07
N PHE A 108 -34.56 5.78 8.85
CA PHE A 108 -34.52 5.72 10.32
C PHE A 108 -35.53 6.69 10.93
N SER A 109 -35.85 6.46 12.20
CA SER A 109 -36.74 7.29 13.00
C SER A 109 -36.00 7.85 14.21
N ILE A 110 -36.35 9.06 14.62
CA ILE A 110 -35.98 9.65 15.90
C ILE A 110 -37.15 9.41 16.86
N THR A 111 -36.90 8.75 17.98
CA THR A 111 -37.91 8.33 18.95
C THR A 111 -37.61 8.88 20.33
N SER A 112 -38.63 8.89 21.19
CA SER A 112 -38.45 9.11 22.63
C SER A 112 -37.48 8.07 23.24
N LYS A 113 -36.95 8.37 24.42
CA LYS A 113 -36.08 7.48 25.20
C LYS A 113 -36.66 6.08 25.44
N ASP A 114 -37.99 5.97 25.57
CA ASP A 114 -38.70 4.71 25.78
C ASP A 114 -39.25 4.10 24.48
N GLU A 115 -38.88 4.67 23.33
CA GLU A 115 -39.25 4.25 21.97
C GLU A 115 -40.77 4.19 21.69
N LYS A 116 -41.60 4.75 22.58
CA LYS A 116 -43.06 4.74 22.43
C LYS A 116 -43.56 5.80 21.45
N GLU A 117 -42.81 6.89 21.31
CA GLU A 117 -43.19 8.03 20.49
C GLU A 117 -42.17 8.25 19.36
N ILE A 118 -42.68 8.48 18.15
CA ILE A 118 -41.86 8.80 16.98
C ILE A 118 -41.94 10.31 16.76
N ILE A 119 -40.79 10.98 16.87
CA ILE A 119 -40.65 12.44 16.79
C ILE A 119 -40.41 12.86 15.35
N ALA A 120 -39.56 12.11 14.64
CA ALA A 120 -39.30 12.32 13.23
C ALA A 120 -39.02 11.01 12.50
N LYS A 121 -39.38 10.95 11.22
CA LYS A 121 -39.06 9.87 10.30
C LYS A 121 -38.21 10.41 9.17
N VAL A 122 -37.16 9.67 8.83
CA VAL A 122 -36.25 9.98 7.74
C VAL A 122 -36.38 8.87 6.70
N THR A 123 -36.50 9.26 5.44
CA THR A 123 -36.58 8.33 4.32
C THR A 123 -35.75 8.86 3.17
N ARG A 124 -35.04 7.96 2.48
CA ARG A 124 -34.24 8.29 1.30
C ARG A 124 -34.87 7.73 0.03
N LYS A 125 -35.03 8.60 -0.98
CA LYS A 125 -35.35 8.23 -2.37
C LYS A 125 -34.42 8.94 -3.34
N ASN A 126 -34.61 10.25 -3.54
CA ASN A 126 -33.78 11.12 -4.41
C ASN A 126 -33.16 12.28 -3.61
N GLY A 127 -32.74 11.99 -2.37
CA GLY A 127 -32.45 12.97 -1.33
C GLY A 127 -33.09 12.55 0.00
N TYR A 128 -32.96 13.40 1.02
CA TYR A 128 -33.49 13.14 2.35
C TYR A 128 -34.88 13.75 2.49
N THR A 129 -35.86 12.95 2.89
CA THR A 129 -37.16 13.43 3.35
C THR A 129 -37.22 13.30 4.86
N ILE A 130 -37.51 14.41 5.55
CA ILE A 130 -37.60 14.48 7.00
C ILE A 130 -39.05 14.82 7.35
N GLU A 131 -39.78 13.86 7.90
CA GLU A 131 -41.14 14.02 8.38
C GLU A 131 -41.12 14.17 9.90
N ILE A 132 -41.32 15.40 10.39
CA ILE A 132 -41.42 15.73 11.81
C ILE A 132 -42.87 15.53 12.24
N LEU A 133 -43.10 14.56 13.10
CA LEU A 133 -44.43 14.16 13.58
C LEU A 133 -44.83 14.91 14.84
N ASP A 134 -43.86 15.29 15.66
CA ASP A 134 -44.07 16.12 16.85
C ASP A 134 -43.56 17.55 16.60
N THR A 135 -44.49 18.51 16.58
CA THR A 135 -44.22 19.93 16.33
C THR A 135 -43.84 20.72 17.58
N GLU A 136 -43.84 20.11 18.77
CA GLU A 136 -43.33 20.76 19.98
C GLU A 136 -41.81 20.94 19.94
N HIS A 137 -41.12 20.22 19.04
CA HIS A 137 -39.68 20.24 18.87
C HIS A 137 -39.22 21.16 17.73
N ASP A 138 -38.07 21.82 17.92
CA ASP A 138 -37.51 22.77 16.96
C ASP A 138 -37.03 22.08 15.66
N ALA A 139 -37.68 22.38 14.53
CA ALA A 139 -37.43 21.73 13.26
C ALA A 139 -35.95 21.82 12.77
N PRO A 140 -35.25 22.95 12.88
CA PRO A 140 -33.82 23.08 12.60
C PRO A 140 -32.94 22.09 13.39
N ALA A 141 -33.24 21.84 14.67
CA ALA A 141 -32.48 20.90 15.49
C ALA A 141 -32.65 19.45 14.99
N LEU A 142 -33.88 19.07 14.60
CA LEU A 142 -34.16 17.77 14.00
C LEU A 142 -33.48 17.61 12.63
N ILE A 143 -33.48 18.67 11.81
CA ILE A 143 -32.74 18.70 10.53
C ILE A 143 -31.23 18.52 10.77
N ALA A 144 -30.67 19.21 11.79
CA ALA A 144 -29.27 19.08 12.16
C ALA A 144 -28.90 17.64 12.55
N ILE A 145 -29.75 16.93 13.32
CA ILE A 145 -29.54 15.52 13.66
C ILE A 145 -29.39 14.66 12.40
N VAL A 146 -30.27 14.83 11.40
CA VAL A 146 -30.23 14.05 10.16
C VAL A 146 -28.93 14.28 9.39
N ILE A 147 -28.51 15.55 9.27
CA ILE A 147 -27.24 15.92 8.62
C ILE A 147 -26.05 15.30 9.35
N ILE A 148 -26.02 15.36 10.69
CA ILE A 148 -24.94 14.79 11.51
C ILE A 148 -24.85 13.28 11.35
N ILE A 149 -25.98 12.57 11.37
CA ILE A 149 -26.01 11.10 11.20
C ILE A 149 -25.44 10.73 9.84
N HIS A 150 -25.85 11.43 8.79
CA HIS A 150 -25.34 11.19 7.45
C HIS A 150 -23.83 11.45 7.33
N LEU A 151 -23.37 12.63 7.76
CA LEU A 151 -21.94 12.99 7.75
C LEU A 151 -21.09 12.01 8.59
N SER A 152 -21.62 11.54 9.73
CA SER A 152 -20.96 10.57 10.60
C SER A 152 -20.91 9.14 10.04
N ASN A 153 -21.70 8.84 9.02
CA ASN A 153 -21.71 7.54 8.33
C ASN A 153 -20.92 7.57 7.02
N MET A 154 -20.66 8.75 6.45
CA MET A 154 -19.78 8.94 5.30
C MET A 154 -18.32 9.20 5.66
N SER A 155 -18.03 9.66 6.88
CA SER A 155 -16.66 9.87 7.34
C SER A 155 -15.96 8.53 7.61
N LEU A 156 -14.70 8.42 7.17
CA LEU A 156 -13.82 7.30 7.52
C LEU A 156 -13.77 7.10 9.05
N SER A 157 -13.81 5.84 9.49
CA SER A 157 -13.60 5.52 10.90
C SER A 157 -12.21 5.96 11.39
N GLU A 158 -12.10 6.39 12.65
CA GLU A 158 -10.81 6.78 13.25
C GLU A 158 -9.79 5.63 13.21
N GLU A 159 -10.27 4.40 13.34
CA GLU A 159 -9.49 3.18 13.21
C GLU A 159 -8.90 3.02 11.80
N SER A 160 -9.69 3.29 10.76
CA SER A 160 -9.20 3.22 9.38
C SER A 160 -8.23 4.35 9.05
N ILE A 161 -8.48 5.56 9.56
CA ILE A 161 -7.52 6.67 9.46
C ILE A 161 -6.21 6.33 10.19
N LYS A 162 -6.29 5.68 11.35
CA LYS A 162 -5.11 5.17 12.07
C LYS A 162 -4.41 4.10 11.24
N HIS A 163 -5.13 3.13 10.68
CA HIS A 163 -4.58 2.09 9.82
C HIS A 163 -3.80 2.67 8.64
N GLY A 164 -4.37 3.65 7.92
CA GLY A 164 -3.66 4.30 6.82
C GLY A 164 -2.39 5.02 7.25
N ARG A 165 -2.38 5.66 8.43
CA ARG A 165 -1.18 6.26 9.02
C ARG A 165 -0.13 5.22 9.41
N ASP A 166 -0.54 4.18 10.11
CA ASP A 166 0.33 3.10 10.56
C ASP A 166 0.96 2.37 9.36
N TYR A 167 0.18 2.14 8.29
CA TYR A 167 0.69 1.54 7.06
C TYR A 167 1.76 2.41 6.40
N VAL A 168 1.48 3.70 6.19
CA VAL A 168 2.46 4.62 5.57
C VAL A 168 3.71 4.77 6.45
N GLN A 169 3.56 4.72 7.78
CA GLN A 169 4.69 4.69 8.70
C GLN A 169 5.53 3.41 8.51
N SER A 170 4.90 2.25 8.35
CA SER A 170 5.60 0.99 8.10
C SER A 170 6.39 0.97 6.79
N LEU A 171 5.99 1.73 5.75
CA LEU A 171 6.76 1.89 4.52
C LEU A 171 8.12 2.58 4.75
N LEU A 172 8.20 3.43 5.78
CA LEU A 172 9.44 4.12 6.14
C LEU A 172 10.36 3.25 7.01
N GLU A 173 9.79 2.28 7.71
CA GLU A 173 10.51 1.35 8.56
C GLU A 173 11.27 0.34 7.68
N ASN A 174 12.60 0.24 7.87
CA ASN A 174 13.55 -0.63 7.16
C ASN A 174 13.83 -0.35 5.66
N GLN A 175 12.97 0.34 4.92
CA GLN A 175 13.20 0.61 3.47
C GLN A 175 13.77 2.00 3.17
N CYS A 176 13.81 2.91 4.15
CA CYS A 176 14.09 4.32 3.90
C CYS A 176 15.51 4.78 4.29
N ARG A 177 16.26 3.96 5.05
CA ARG A 177 17.58 4.37 5.56
C ARG A 177 18.71 3.78 4.71
N ILE A 178 19.62 4.64 4.28
CA ILE A 178 20.87 4.22 3.65
C ILE A 178 21.93 4.20 4.76
N PRO A 179 22.48 3.02 5.11
CA PRO A 179 23.50 2.94 6.15
C PRO A 179 24.74 3.72 5.73
N ILE A 180 25.09 4.75 6.50
CA ILE A 180 26.26 5.55 6.23
C ILE A 180 27.50 4.81 6.70
N ARG A 181 28.41 4.57 5.77
CA ARG A 181 29.74 4.01 6.05
C ARG A 181 30.78 5.12 5.99
N SER A 182 31.64 5.19 7.00
CA SER A 182 32.77 6.13 7.04
C SER A 182 33.81 5.87 5.97
N THR A 183 33.86 4.66 5.42
CA THR A 183 34.73 4.26 4.31
C THR A 183 34.16 4.68 2.96
N THR A 184 32.85 4.92 2.86
CA THR A 184 32.26 5.43 1.63
C THR A 184 32.39 6.96 1.62
N PRO A 185 32.92 7.57 0.56
CA PRO A 185 33.20 9.00 0.53
C PRO A 185 31.93 9.81 0.55
N ILE A 186 31.95 10.97 1.20
CA ILE A 186 30.74 11.79 1.27
C ILE A 186 30.26 12.27 -0.10
N ASN A 187 31.20 12.61 -0.99
CA ASN A 187 30.89 13.10 -2.33
C ASN A 187 30.17 12.05 -3.19
N PHE A 188 30.41 10.76 -2.93
CA PHE A 188 29.69 9.67 -3.59
C PHE A 188 28.19 9.75 -3.32
N TYR A 189 27.77 10.00 -2.08
CA TYR A 189 26.35 10.17 -1.74
C TYR A 189 25.77 11.42 -2.40
N TYR A 190 26.50 12.55 -2.39
CA TYR A 190 26.03 13.79 -3.00
C TYR A 190 25.80 13.68 -4.50
N LYS A 191 26.68 13.00 -5.25
CA LYS A 191 26.52 12.88 -6.70
C LYS A 191 25.62 11.71 -7.12
N THR A 192 25.70 10.57 -6.44
CA THR A 192 24.96 9.37 -6.87
C THR A 192 23.50 9.39 -6.44
N SER A 193 23.14 10.20 -5.42
CA SER A 193 21.76 10.30 -4.94
C SER A 193 20.79 10.98 -5.91
N ASP A 194 21.28 11.67 -6.95
CA ASP A 194 20.40 12.27 -7.97
C ASP A 194 19.57 11.20 -8.69
N ASN A 195 20.13 9.99 -8.84
CA ASN A 195 19.43 8.82 -9.35
C ASN A 195 18.17 8.49 -8.52
N LEU A 196 18.18 8.69 -7.21
CA LEU A 196 17.00 8.44 -6.36
C LEU A 196 15.85 9.38 -6.72
N ILE A 197 16.14 10.64 -7.04
CA ILE A 197 15.12 11.62 -7.41
C ILE A 197 14.55 11.31 -8.78
N ASP A 198 15.41 10.98 -9.75
CA ASP A 198 14.97 10.61 -11.09
C ASP A 198 14.10 9.34 -11.06
N GLU A 199 14.46 8.37 -10.22
CA GLU A 199 13.68 7.16 -9.96
C GLU A 199 12.33 7.50 -9.31
N ALA A 200 12.34 8.36 -8.29
CA ALA A 200 11.13 8.78 -7.60
C ALA A 200 10.15 9.49 -8.56
N ASP A 201 10.67 10.35 -9.44
CA ASP A 201 9.91 11.05 -10.49
C ASP A 201 9.37 10.09 -11.55
N TYR A 202 10.11 9.04 -11.89
CA TYR A 202 9.63 7.98 -12.77
C TYR A 202 8.45 7.23 -12.13
N HIS A 203 8.59 6.78 -10.88
CA HIS A 203 7.51 6.10 -10.17
C HIS A 203 6.28 6.98 -9.97
N TYR A 204 6.48 8.27 -9.67
CA TYR A 204 5.39 9.25 -9.54
C TYR A 204 4.56 9.33 -10.82
N ARG A 205 5.21 9.50 -11.97
CA ARG A 205 4.55 9.60 -13.29
C ARG A 205 3.80 8.32 -13.68
N ASN A 206 4.30 7.17 -13.25
CA ASN A 206 3.68 5.86 -13.50
C ASN A 206 2.66 5.46 -12.42
N GLN A 207 2.29 6.37 -11.50
CA GLN A 207 1.32 6.14 -10.42
C GLN A 207 1.73 5.04 -9.43
N LEU A 208 3.03 4.72 -9.37
CA LEU A 208 3.64 3.81 -8.39
C LEU A 208 3.98 4.60 -7.12
N TYR A 209 2.94 5.04 -6.41
CA TYR A 209 3.05 6.04 -5.35
C TYR A 209 3.82 5.57 -4.12
N GLU A 210 3.73 4.30 -3.74
CA GLU A 210 4.49 3.73 -2.62
C GLU A 210 6.00 3.82 -2.88
N GLN A 211 6.45 3.34 -4.05
CA GLN A 211 7.86 3.37 -4.45
C GLN A 211 8.37 4.80 -4.56
N SER A 212 7.56 5.69 -5.15
CA SER A 212 7.89 7.12 -5.24
C SER A 212 8.05 7.75 -3.85
N PHE A 213 7.12 7.48 -2.93
CA PHE A 213 7.16 7.98 -1.55
C PHE A 213 8.42 7.50 -0.83
N ILE A 214 8.72 6.20 -0.89
CA ILE A 214 9.90 5.60 -0.26
C ILE A 214 11.19 6.26 -0.77
N LEU A 215 11.32 6.50 -2.07
CA LEU A 215 12.53 7.09 -2.66
C LEU A 215 12.70 8.56 -2.31
N TYR A 216 11.61 9.34 -2.33
CA TYR A 216 11.65 10.74 -1.88
C TYR A 216 12.01 10.84 -0.40
N SER A 217 11.38 10.03 0.45
CA SER A 217 11.70 9.96 1.87
C SER A 217 13.14 9.50 2.10
N ARG A 218 13.65 8.53 1.33
CA ARG A 218 15.03 8.05 1.41
C ARG A 218 16.02 9.16 1.09
N TYR A 219 15.76 9.96 0.06
CA TYR A 219 16.58 11.12 -0.29
C TYR A 219 16.58 12.17 0.84
N ILE A 220 15.42 12.49 1.39
CA ILE A 220 15.29 13.45 2.50
C ILE A 220 16.06 12.96 3.73
N THR A 221 15.80 11.73 4.18
CA THR A 221 16.43 11.14 5.37
C THR A 221 17.94 11.02 5.20
N LEU A 222 18.43 10.65 4.01
CA LEU A 222 19.86 10.60 3.69
C LEU A 222 20.56 11.92 4.02
N PHE A 223 20.01 13.06 3.59
CA PHE A 223 20.69 14.36 3.69
C PHE A 223 20.34 15.17 4.93
N VAL A 224 19.13 15.02 5.47
CA VAL A 224 18.66 15.78 6.65
C VAL A 224 19.09 15.11 7.96
N GLU A 225 19.19 13.78 7.98
CA GLU A 225 19.47 12.98 9.18
C GLU A 225 20.78 12.20 9.02
N GLU A 226 20.81 11.22 8.12
CA GLU A 226 21.81 10.15 8.11
C GLU A 226 23.24 10.67 7.89
N LEU A 227 23.49 11.42 6.81
CA LEU A 227 24.83 11.94 6.49
C LEU A 227 25.33 12.93 7.55
N LYS A 228 24.43 13.78 8.07
CA LYS A 228 24.78 14.78 9.08
C LYS A 228 25.16 14.13 10.41
N LEU A 229 24.47 13.06 10.80
CA LEU A 229 24.70 12.36 12.06
C LEU A 229 25.85 11.36 12.00
N HIS A 230 26.07 10.71 10.85
CA HIS A 230 26.92 9.52 10.78
C HIS A 230 28.15 9.65 9.89
N HIS A 231 28.22 10.62 8.98
CA HIS A 231 29.39 10.75 8.10
C HIS A 231 30.47 11.65 8.73
N PRO A 232 31.71 11.16 8.97
CA PRO A 232 32.77 11.96 9.63
C PRO A 232 33.15 13.22 8.84
N SER A 233 33.17 13.12 7.51
CA SER A 233 33.49 14.24 6.60
C SER A 233 32.30 15.15 6.26
N TYR A 234 31.19 15.12 6.99
CA TYR A 234 30.02 15.99 6.69
C TYR A 234 30.36 17.48 6.66
N ALA A 235 31.28 17.91 7.52
CA ALA A 235 31.72 19.31 7.57
C ALA A 235 32.55 19.74 6.34
N THR A 236 33.10 18.80 5.56
CA THR A 236 34.01 19.10 4.44
C THR A 236 33.28 19.24 3.09
N VAL A 237 31.96 19.05 3.05
CA VAL A 237 31.18 19.12 1.80
C VAL A 237 31.17 20.55 1.24
N SER A 238 31.31 20.66 -0.08
CA SER A 238 31.25 21.93 -0.80
C SER A 238 29.94 22.69 -0.55
N VAL A 239 30.01 24.03 -0.51
CA VAL A 239 28.81 24.88 -0.36
C VAL A 239 27.84 24.65 -1.52
N ASN A 240 28.37 24.52 -2.74
CA ASN A 240 27.55 24.31 -3.94
C ASN A 240 26.74 23.01 -3.86
N ASP A 241 27.34 21.90 -3.44
CA ASP A 241 26.62 20.63 -3.30
C ASP A 241 25.56 20.69 -2.19
N ARG A 242 25.88 21.36 -1.08
CA ARG A 242 24.92 21.56 0.01
C ARG A 242 23.72 22.40 -0.42
N GLU A 243 23.95 23.50 -1.15
CA GLU A 243 22.87 24.36 -1.64
C GLU A 243 22.02 23.67 -2.72
N ARG A 244 22.66 22.93 -3.63
CA ARG A 244 21.94 22.12 -4.64
C ARG A 244 20.99 21.11 -4.00
N VAL A 245 21.49 20.31 -3.05
CA VAL A 245 20.68 19.31 -2.35
C VAL A 245 19.57 19.97 -1.54
N LYS A 246 19.85 21.06 -0.82
CA LYS A 246 18.83 21.82 -0.10
C LYS A 246 17.71 22.29 -1.02
N GLU A 247 18.06 22.80 -2.21
CA GLU A 247 17.04 23.26 -3.16
C GLU A 247 16.22 22.10 -3.72
N ILE A 248 16.82 20.95 -4.03
CA ILE A 248 16.07 19.74 -4.44
C ILE A 248 15.11 19.30 -3.33
N ILE A 249 15.57 19.26 -2.08
CA ILE A 249 14.77 18.90 -0.92
C ILE A 249 13.58 19.85 -0.76
N ARG A 250 13.82 21.17 -0.83
CA ARG A 250 12.82 22.22 -0.63
C ARG A 250 11.81 22.29 -1.78
N SER A 251 12.29 22.30 -3.02
CA SER A 251 11.46 22.55 -4.20
C SER A 251 10.73 21.30 -4.69
N LYS A 252 11.27 20.11 -4.41
CA LYS A 252 10.76 18.85 -4.97
C LYS A 252 10.50 17.78 -3.91
N ALA A 253 11.52 17.31 -3.19
CA ALA A 253 11.40 16.10 -2.40
C ALA A 253 10.39 16.22 -1.25
N PHE A 254 10.45 17.28 -0.43
CA PHE A 254 9.48 17.50 0.65
C PHE A 254 8.04 17.67 0.15
N PRO A 255 7.77 18.59 -0.82
CA PRO A 255 6.41 18.74 -1.35
C PRO A 255 5.83 17.43 -1.88
N ARG A 256 6.61 16.66 -2.64
CA ARG A 256 6.18 15.37 -3.19
C ARG A 256 5.97 14.31 -2.11
N ALA A 257 6.87 14.21 -1.14
CA ALA A 257 6.72 13.26 -0.04
C ALA A 257 5.47 13.55 0.80
N GLU A 258 5.17 14.82 1.10
CA GLU A 258 3.97 15.19 1.86
C GLU A 258 2.68 14.95 1.04
N GLU A 259 2.67 15.30 -0.25
CA GLU A 259 1.57 14.99 -1.17
C GLU A 259 1.28 13.48 -1.19
N LEU A 260 2.32 12.66 -1.40
CA LEU A 260 2.19 11.21 -1.50
C LEU A 260 1.79 10.57 -0.17
N LYS A 261 2.32 11.06 0.95
CA LYS A 261 1.95 10.60 2.29
C LYS A 261 0.45 10.76 2.52
N LEU A 262 -0.11 11.93 2.25
CA LEU A 262 -1.54 12.18 2.43
C LEU A 262 -2.37 11.29 1.50
N LYS A 263 -1.95 11.14 0.24
CA LYS A 263 -2.62 10.29 -0.75
C LYS A 263 -2.63 8.82 -0.35
N LEU A 264 -1.50 8.29 0.13
CA LEU A 264 -1.39 6.91 0.58
C LEU A 264 -2.18 6.67 1.87
N GLN A 265 -2.13 7.60 2.83
CA GLN A 265 -2.92 7.51 4.06
C GLN A 265 -4.43 7.42 3.76
N ASP A 266 -4.94 8.27 2.87
CA ASP A 266 -6.35 8.21 2.45
C ASP A 266 -6.67 6.91 1.70
N LYS A 267 -5.81 6.48 0.76
CA LYS A 267 -5.96 5.20 0.04
C LYS A 267 -6.13 4.03 1.00
N TYR A 268 -5.18 3.83 1.91
CA TYR A 268 -5.20 2.69 2.83
C TYR A 268 -6.28 2.79 3.91
N ALA A 269 -6.64 4.01 4.32
CA ALA A 269 -7.79 4.19 5.20
C ALA A 269 -9.09 3.76 4.52
N ARG A 270 -9.31 4.12 3.25
CA ARG A 270 -10.49 3.67 2.49
C ARG A 270 -10.50 2.18 2.23
N GLU A 271 -9.35 1.61 1.84
CA GLU A 271 -9.22 0.17 1.63
C GLU A 271 -9.53 -0.62 2.91
N HIS A 272 -9.00 -0.19 4.05
CA HIS A 272 -9.29 -0.81 5.34
C HIS A 272 -10.77 -0.68 5.72
N GLU A 273 -11.39 0.49 5.54
CA GLU A 273 -12.81 0.65 5.85
C GLU A 273 -13.69 -0.22 4.93
N ALA A 274 -13.34 -0.34 3.66
CA ALA A 274 -14.04 -1.23 2.71
C ALA A 274 -13.91 -2.70 3.14
N GLN A 275 -12.74 -3.13 3.60
CA GLN A 275 -12.53 -4.47 4.14
C GLN A 275 -13.37 -4.73 5.40
N LEU A 276 -13.43 -3.77 6.33
CA LEU A 276 -14.28 -3.88 7.52
C LEU A 276 -15.76 -4.00 7.16
N LYS A 277 -16.23 -3.18 6.19
CA LYS A 277 -17.62 -3.23 5.70
C LYS A 277 -17.93 -4.58 5.05
N ALA A 278 -17.05 -5.09 4.18
CA ALA A 278 -17.22 -6.38 3.53
C ALA A 278 -17.23 -7.55 4.53
N ALA A 279 -16.32 -7.55 5.52
CA ALA A 279 -16.30 -8.56 6.58
C ALA A 279 -17.59 -8.55 7.41
N GLN A 280 -18.12 -7.35 7.70
CA GLN A 280 -19.37 -7.22 8.44
C GLN A 280 -20.58 -7.70 7.64
N GLU A 281 -20.64 -7.43 6.34
CA GLU A 281 -21.69 -7.92 5.45
C GLU A 281 -21.68 -9.45 5.37
N GLU A 282 -20.50 -10.06 5.27
CA GLU A 282 -20.34 -11.52 5.27
C GLU A 282 -20.82 -12.14 6.60
N GLU A 283 -20.45 -11.55 7.74
CA GLU A 283 -20.91 -11.99 9.05
C GLU A 283 -22.42 -11.88 9.21
N ASN A 284 -23.01 -10.75 8.80
CA ASN A 284 -24.46 -10.53 8.83
C ASN A 284 -25.21 -11.53 7.94
N ALA A 285 -24.68 -11.83 6.76
CA ALA A 285 -25.24 -12.85 5.87
C ALA A 285 -25.22 -14.25 6.51
N LYS A 286 -24.12 -14.62 7.18
CA LYS A 286 -24.01 -15.87 7.93
C LYS A 286 -24.99 -15.93 9.10
N ALA A 287 -25.14 -14.84 9.86
CA ALA A 287 -26.09 -14.76 10.97
C ALA A 287 -27.55 -14.89 10.49
N LEU A 288 -27.90 -14.23 9.38
CA LEU A 288 -29.24 -14.32 8.79
C LEU A 288 -29.54 -15.75 8.29
N ALA A 289 -28.57 -16.39 7.64
CA ALA A 289 -28.69 -17.78 7.20
C ALA A 289 -28.86 -18.75 8.37
N ALA A 290 -28.10 -18.57 9.46
CA ALA A 290 -28.23 -19.37 10.67
C ALA A 290 -29.60 -19.17 11.35
N ALA A 291 -30.08 -17.94 11.44
CA ALA A 291 -31.40 -17.63 12.00
C ALA A 291 -32.54 -18.25 11.15
N ALA A 292 -32.43 -18.21 9.83
CA ALA A 292 -33.38 -18.85 8.92
C ALA A 292 -33.39 -20.38 9.07
N ALA A 293 -32.23 -21.02 9.23
CA ALA A 293 -32.13 -22.46 9.47
C ALA A 293 -32.77 -22.86 10.80
N VAL A 294 -32.58 -22.07 11.87
CA VAL A 294 -33.22 -22.30 13.16
C VAL A 294 -34.75 -22.11 13.05
N ALA A 295 -35.22 -21.09 12.35
CA ALA A 295 -36.66 -20.88 12.12
C ALA A 295 -37.32 -22.03 11.34
N ALA A 296 -36.62 -22.60 10.35
CA ALA A 296 -37.10 -23.75 9.57
C ALA A 296 -37.16 -25.06 10.37
N SER A 297 -36.44 -25.15 11.50
CA SER A 297 -36.40 -26.33 12.37
C SER A 297 -37.45 -26.35 13.49
N LYS A 298 -38.28 -25.31 13.63
CA LYS A 298 -39.39 -25.30 14.61
C LYS A 298 -40.52 -26.24 14.13
N PRO A 299 -40.98 -27.20 14.96
CA PRO A 299 -42.07 -28.09 14.57
C PRO A 299 -43.40 -27.34 14.50
N THR A 300 -44.02 -27.33 13.32
CA THR A 300 -45.38 -26.84 13.13
C THR A 300 -46.38 -27.84 13.70
N THR A 301 -46.66 -27.75 15.00
CA THR A 301 -47.83 -28.40 15.59
C THR A 301 -49.08 -27.58 15.23
N ASN A 302 -49.74 -27.95 14.13
CA ASN A 302 -51.21 -27.89 13.92
C ASN A 302 -51.56 -27.96 12.43
N ILE A 303 -51.53 -29.17 11.84
CA ILE A 303 -52.45 -29.56 10.75
C ILE A 303 -52.77 -31.05 10.92
N HIS A 304 -53.55 -31.37 11.94
CA HIS A 304 -54.25 -32.65 12.02
C HIS A 304 -55.66 -32.33 12.47
N ASN A 305 -56.59 -32.09 11.52
CA ASN A 305 -58.04 -32.25 11.78
C ASN A 305 -59.02 -32.14 10.59
N GLU A 306 -58.61 -32.05 9.31
CA GLU A 306 -59.63 -31.98 8.23
C GLU A 306 -59.61 -33.09 7.17
N ASN A 307 -58.61 -33.98 7.12
CA ASN A 307 -58.58 -35.07 6.13
C ASN A 307 -58.89 -36.47 6.68
N GLN A 308 -59.44 -36.58 7.89
CA GLN A 308 -59.86 -37.88 8.46
C GLN A 308 -61.30 -38.29 8.13
N GLN A 309 -62.12 -37.42 7.51
CA GLN A 309 -63.51 -37.76 7.17
C GLN A 309 -63.72 -38.26 5.73
N ALA A 310 -62.72 -38.18 4.84
CA ALA A 310 -62.87 -38.63 3.45
C ALA A 310 -62.47 -40.10 3.18
N PHE A 311 -61.75 -40.76 4.10
CA PHE A 311 -61.20 -42.11 3.87
C PHE A 311 -61.91 -43.25 4.63
N GLN A 312 -63.04 -42.97 5.29
CA GLN A 312 -63.84 -43.97 6.01
C GLN A 312 -64.94 -44.64 5.17
N GLN A 313 -65.13 -44.26 3.89
CA GLN A 313 -66.21 -44.81 3.05
C GLN A 313 -65.81 -45.89 2.03
N LEU A 314 -64.54 -46.32 1.94
CA LEU A 314 -64.11 -47.29 0.91
C LEU A 314 -63.34 -48.50 1.46
N LYS A 315 -63.69 -48.96 2.67
CA LYS A 315 -63.37 -50.33 3.14
C LYS A 315 -64.62 -51.18 3.12
N ALA A 316 -64.98 -51.65 1.92
CA ALA A 316 -65.78 -52.85 1.78
C ALA A 316 -65.16 -53.72 0.68
N ASN A 317 -64.74 -54.91 1.11
CA ASN A 317 -64.58 -56.12 0.30
C ASN A 317 -63.27 -56.26 -0.50
N PHE A 318 -62.30 -56.99 0.07
CA PHE A 318 -62.03 -58.41 -0.26
C PHE A 318 -60.63 -58.84 0.23
N THR A 319 -60.56 -60.07 0.73
CA THR A 319 -59.34 -60.84 1.04
C THR A 319 -59.05 -61.83 -0.12
N PRO A 320 -58.11 -62.80 -0.03
CA PRO A 320 -56.77 -62.68 -0.64
C PRO A 320 -56.36 -63.93 -1.47
N THR A 321 -55.65 -63.81 -2.61
CA THR A 321 -54.89 -64.98 -3.15
C THR A 321 -53.92 -64.64 -4.29
N GLN A 322 -52.70 -65.19 -4.20
CA GLN A 322 -51.77 -65.54 -5.30
C GLN A 322 -52.29 -66.81 -6.05
N PRO A 323 -51.64 -67.39 -7.11
CA PRO A 323 -50.51 -66.94 -7.98
C PRO A 323 -50.63 -67.27 -9.50
N ALA A 324 -49.68 -66.71 -10.28
CA ALA A 324 -49.00 -67.18 -11.52
C ALA A 324 -49.75 -67.54 -12.83
N HIS A 325 -49.28 -66.99 -13.98
CA HIS A 325 -48.66 -67.69 -15.13
C HIS A 325 -48.24 -66.66 -16.22
N VAL A 326 -46.94 -66.49 -16.52
CA VAL A 326 -46.12 -67.04 -17.64
C VAL A 326 -46.18 -66.28 -19.00
N ALA A 327 -45.09 -65.54 -19.24
CA ALA A 327 -44.22 -65.40 -20.43
C ALA A 327 -44.69 -64.81 -21.79
N LEU A 328 -43.82 -63.98 -22.42
CA LEU A 328 -42.99 -64.33 -23.60
C LEU A 328 -42.14 -63.12 -24.14
N PHE A 329 -40.84 -63.36 -24.41
CA PHE A 329 -39.90 -62.78 -25.42
C PHE A 329 -39.56 -61.26 -25.45
N ALA A 330 -38.37 -60.74 -25.83
CA ALA A 330 -37.10 -61.26 -26.37
C ALA A 330 -35.95 -60.20 -26.18
N ILE A 331 -34.71 -60.64 -26.44
CA ILE A 331 -33.33 -60.11 -26.16
C ILE A 331 -32.83 -59.15 -27.29
N PRO A 332 -31.63 -58.47 -27.27
CA PRO A 332 -30.22 -58.98 -27.04
C PRO A 332 -29.34 -58.11 -26.08
N ALA A 333 -28.43 -58.64 -25.24
CA ALA A 333 -27.02 -59.13 -25.42
C ALA A 333 -25.98 -57.99 -25.64
N THR A 334 -24.74 -57.91 -25.08
CA THR A 334 -23.81 -58.72 -24.23
C THR A 334 -22.59 -57.81 -23.94
N ASP A 335 -22.06 -57.63 -22.72
CA ASP A 335 -21.07 -58.43 -21.97
C ASP A 335 -19.59 -58.31 -22.43
N ARG A 336 -18.67 -57.89 -21.51
CA ARG A 336 -17.40 -58.59 -21.19
C ARG A 336 -16.53 -57.90 -20.11
N ASN A 337 -16.11 -58.74 -19.15
CA ASN A 337 -14.99 -58.62 -18.22
C ASN A 337 -13.66 -58.14 -18.85
N LEU A 338 -12.76 -57.55 -18.04
CA LEU A 338 -11.44 -58.13 -17.68
C LEU A 338 -10.51 -57.15 -16.91
N LEU A 339 -9.71 -57.71 -16.00
CA LEU A 339 -8.57 -57.12 -15.31
C LEU A 339 -7.43 -56.68 -16.27
N GLU A 340 -6.61 -55.76 -15.77
CA GLU A 340 -5.20 -55.45 -16.12
C GLU A 340 -4.86 -55.06 -17.58
N ASN A 341 -4.49 -53.79 -17.80
CA ASN A 341 -3.12 -53.44 -18.25
C ASN A 341 -2.86 -51.92 -18.21
N SER A 342 -1.67 -51.56 -17.76
CA SER A 342 -1.03 -50.24 -17.82
C SER A 342 -0.97 -49.63 -19.24
N LYS A 343 -1.31 -48.33 -19.36
CA LYS A 343 -0.75 -47.35 -20.32
C LYS A 343 -1.29 -45.93 -20.04
N GLU A 344 -0.38 -44.99 -19.79
CA GLU A 344 -0.65 -43.55 -19.62
C GLU A 344 -1.28 -42.91 -20.88
N PRO A 345 -2.13 -41.87 -20.73
CA PRO A 345 -2.36 -40.88 -21.77
C PRO A 345 -1.73 -39.53 -21.42
N THR A 346 -1.00 -39.02 -22.41
CA THR A 346 -0.20 -37.80 -22.48
C THR A 346 -0.94 -36.51 -22.11
N LYS A 347 -0.27 -35.67 -21.31
CA LYS A 347 -0.69 -34.30 -20.96
C LYS A 347 -0.75 -33.41 -22.22
N PRO A 348 -1.75 -32.52 -22.36
CA PRO A 348 -1.75 -31.53 -23.43
C PRO A 348 -0.61 -30.51 -23.22
N THR A 349 0.26 -30.40 -24.22
CA THR A 349 1.33 -29.40 -24.30
C THR A 349 0.70 -28.05 -24.65
N TYR A 350 0.63 -27.15 -23.68
CA TYR A 350 0.30 -25.75 -23.92
C TYR A 350 1.58 -24.94 -24.04
N ASP A 351 1.77 -24.31 -25.21
CA ASP A 351 2.83 -23.33 -25.45
C ASP A 351 2.62 -22.08 -24.58
N ARG A 352 3.59 -21.80 -23.71
CA ARG A 352 3.53 -20.72 -22.71
C ARG A 352 3.96 -19.35 -23.24
N ALA A 353 4.29 -19.23 -24.53
CA ALA A 353 4.84 -17.98 -25.08
C ALA A 353 3.81 -16.86 -25.35
N GLN A 354 2.50 -17.10 -25.20
CA GLN A 354 1.48 -16.11 -25.59
C GLN A 354 0.26 -16.02 -24.64
N LYS A 355 0.47 -15.74 -23.35
CA LYS A 355 -0.61 -15.22 -22.49
C LYS A 355 -0.35 -13.77 -22.08
N PRO A 356 -1.37 -12.87 -22.15
CA PRO A 356 -1.23 -11.50 -21.67
C PRO A 356 -1.07 -11.50 -20.14
N ILE A 357 -0.08 -10.77 -19.63
CA ILE A 357 0.20 -10.65 -18.20
C ILE A 357 -0.86 -9.73 -17.59
N LEU A 358 -1.76 -10.32 -16.79
CA LEU A 358 -2.67 -9.58 -15.92
C LEU A 358 -2.01 -9.42 -14.55
N ASN A 359 -1.82 -8.17 -14.12
CA ASN A 359 -1.27 -7.80 -12.83
C ASN A 359 -2.12 -8.38 -11.69
N SER A 360 -1.58 -9.36 -10.97
CA SER A 360 -2.13 -9.85 -9.70
C SER A 360 -1.06 -9.76 -8.63
N THR A 361 -1.30 -8.83 -7.72
CA THR A 361 -0.75 -8.62 -6.38
C THR A 361 0.09 -9.78 -5.79
N ASN A 362 1.41 -9.67 -5.97
CA ASN A 362 2.50 -10.15 -5.10
C ASN A 362 3.81 -9.57 -5.66
N SER A 363 4.04 -8.28 -5.47
CA SER A 363 5.17 -7.56 -6.05
C SER A 363 6.40 -7.60 -5.12
N SER A 364 7.10 -8.74 -5.07
CA SER A 364 8.46 -8.81 -4.50
C SER A 364 9.55 -9.26 -5.50
N MET A 365 9.21 -9.48 -6.76
CA MET A 365 10.19 -9.42 -7.85
C MET A 365 9.99 -8.11 -8.62
N ALA A 366 10.58 -7.03 -8.12
CA ALA A 366 10.82 -5.87 -8.96
C ALA A 366 11.65 -6.37 -10.16
N ILE A 367 11.10 -6.30 -11.37
CA ILE A 367 11.86 -6.56 -12.59
C ILE A 367 12.86 -5.42 -12.68
N PHE A 368 14.08 -5.65 -12.20
CA PHE A 368 15.19 -4.71 -12.34
C PHE A 368 15.36 -4.34 -13.81
N ARG A 369 15.64 -3.06 -14.07
CA ARG A 369 16.03 -2.65 -15.42
C ARG A 369 17.30 -3.38 -15.81
N ARG A 370 17.41 -3.71 -17.09
CA ARG A 370 18.56 -4.45 -17.60
C ARG A 370 19.83 -3.60 -17.50
N ILE A 371 20.94 -4.19 -17.08
CA ILE A 371 22.29 -3.63 -17.22
C ILE A 371 22.99 -4.33 -18.38
N VAL A 372 23.36 -3.57 -19.41
CA VAL A 372 24.14 -4.04 -20.55
C VAL A 372 25.63 -3.85 -20.25
N VAL A 373 26.39 -4.94 -20.38
CA VAL A 373 27.81 -5.04 -20.03
C VAL A 373 28.63 -5.27 -21.30
N PRO A 374 29.61 -4.41 -21.64
CA PRO A 374 30.50 -4.66 -22.77
C PRO A 374 31.28 -5.96 -22.63
N ASN A 375 31.39 -6.75 -23.69
CA ASN A 375 32.14 -8.03 -23.65
C ASN A 375 33.64 -7.86 -23.39
N ASP A 376 34.21 -6.71 -23.74
CA ASP A 376 35.63 -6.43 -23.57
C ASP A 376 36.01 -5.95 -22.16
N ILE A 377 35.04 -5.84 -21.24
CA ILE A 377 35.21 -5.27 -19.91
C ILE A 377 36.28 -6.00 -19.08
N THR A 378 36.24 -7.33 -19.05
CA THR A 378 37.17 -8.15 -18.28
C THR A 378 38.59 -7.99 -18.80
N HIS A 379 38.77 -8.12 -20.11
CA HIS A 379 40.08 -8.04 -20.73
C HIS A 379 40.70 -6.64 -20.55
N LYS A 380 39.94 -5.57 -20.81
CA LYS A 380 40.43 -4.20 -20.66
C LYS A 380 40.77 -3.85 -19.20
N PHE A 381 39.97 -4.30 -18.23
CA PHE A 381 40.28 -4.06 -16.83
C PHE A 381 41.54 -4.82 -16.38
N LEU A 382 41.67 -6.09 -16.77
CA LEU A 382 42.86 -6.89 -16.45
C LEU A 382 44.15 -6.30 -17.04
N GLN A 383 44.11 -5.69 -18.22
CA GLN A 383 45.27 -5.00 -18.79
C GLN A 383 45.79 -3.89 -17.87
N VAL A 384 44.88 -3.14 -17.23
CA VAL A 384 45.21 -2.03 -16.33
C VAL A 384 45.55 -2.51 -14.92
N ALA A 385 45.01 -3.67 -14.51
CA ALA A 385 45.29 -4.33 -13.23
C ALA A 385 46.51 -5.28 -13.25
N LEU A 386 47.11 -5.54 -14.42
CA LEU A 386 48.09 -6.62 -14.63
C LEU A 386 49.25 -6.57 -13.62
N ARG A 387 49.89 -5.41 -13.48
CA ARG A 387 51.04 -5.23 -12.56
C ARG A 387 50.71 -5.54 -11.10
N ASN A 388 49.50 -5.19 -10.67
CA ASN A 388 49.04 -5.47 -9.31
C ASN A 388 48.70 -6.96 -9.17
N THR A 389 48.00 -7.51 -10.17
CA THR A 389 47.63 -8.93 -10.21
C THR A 389 48.86 -9.85 -10.11
N GLU A 390 49.93 -9.57 -10.87
CA GLU A 390 51.19 -10.32 -10.80
C GLU A 390 51.85 -10.26 -9.41
N ARG A 391 51.64 -9.16 -8.69
CA ARG A 391 52.11 -8.95 -7.32
C ARG A 391 51.11 -9.47 -6.27
N LYS A 392 50.03 -10.12 -6.69
CA LYS A 392 48.93 -10.60 -5.83
C LYS A 392 48.27 -9.46 -5.04
N ILE A 393 48.11 -8.31 -5.69
CA ILE A 393 47.46 -7.11 -5.16
C ILE A 393 46.16 -6.88 -5.94
N GLU A 394 45.07 -6.62 -5.24
CA GLU A 394 43.79 -6.29 -5.85
C GLU A 394 43.83 -4.93 -6.54
N THR A 395 42.98 -4.76 -7.55
CA THR A 395 42.73 -3.48 -8.21
C THR A 395 41.22 -3.32 -8.35
N CYS A 396 40.70 -2.14 -8.04
CA CYS A 396 39.30 -1.80 -8.09
C CYS A 396 39.03 -0.63 -9.06
N GLY A 397 37.80 -0.57 -9.58
CA GLY A 397 37.32 0.46 -10.48
C GLY A 397 35.82 0.67 -10.38
N ILE A 398 35.35 1.84 -10.80
CA ILE A 398 33.94 2.20 -10.81
C ILE A 398 33.35 1.96 -12.19
N LEU A 399 32.21 1.28 -12.23
CA LEU A 399 31.43 1.08 -13.44
C LEU A 399 30.57 2.31 -13.66
N ALA A 400 30.81 3.01 -14.76
CA ALA A 400 30.08 4.22 -15.12
C ALA A 400 29.44 4.08 -16.50
N GLY A 401 28.28 4.70 -16.68
CA GLY A 401 27.48 4.46 -17.87
C GLY A 401 26.40 5.50 -18.10
N SER A 402 25.46 5.15 -18.97
CA SER A 402 24.29 5.96 -19.28
C SER A 402 23.03 5.13 -19.21
N LYS A 403 21.89 5.80 -19.08
CA LYS A 403 20.56 5.19 -19.18
C LYS A 403 19.98 5.49 -20.56
N LYS A 404 19.54 4.46 -21.28
CA LYS A 404 18.90 4.58 -22.60
C LYS A 404 17.81 3.53 -22.73
N ASP A 405 16.65 3.86 -23.32
CA ASP A 405 15.58 2.90 -23.63
C ASP A 405 15.17 1.99 -22.45
N ASN A 406 15.07 2.57 -21.24
CA ASN A 406 14.76 1.87 -19.99
C ASN A 406 15.75 0.75 -19.60
N GLN A 407 16.98 0.81 -20.10
CA GLN A 407 18.11 -0.02 -19.71
C GLN A 407 19.32 0.84 -19.34
N TYR A 408 20.20 0.29 -18.54
CA TYR A 408 21.48 0.87 -18.21
C TYR A 408 22.56 0.25 -19.08
N ILE A 409 23.50 1.06 -19.53
CA ILE A 409 24.59 0.61 -20.40
C ILE A 409 25.90 1.05 -19.76
N ILE A 410 26.73 0.07 -19.36
CA ILE A 410 28.10 0.34 -18.90
C ILE A 410 28.91 0.77 -20.13
N THR A 411 29.54 1.94 -20.04
CA THR A 411 30.36 2.49 -21.13
C THR A 411 31.79 2.79 -20.68
N HIS A 412 32.00 3.01 -19.38
CA HIS A 412 33.29 3.39 -18.81
C HIS A 412 33.64 2.53 -17.59
N ILE A 413 34.94 2.24 -17.42
CA ILE A 413 35.52 1.92 -16.11
C ILE A 413 36.44 3.06 -15.72
N VAL A 414 36.15 3.69 -14.59
CA VAL A 414 37.02 4.71 -13.99
C VAL A 414 37.85 4.04 -12.90
N VAL A 415 39.17 3.98 -13.08
CA VAL A 415 40.11 3.39 -12.12
C VAL A 415 40.65 4.54 -11.26
N PRO A 416 40.16 4.72 -10.03
CA PRO A 416 40.58 5.83 -9.17
C PRO A 416 42.02 5.61 -8.68
N LYS A 417 42.63 6.66 -8.12
CA LYS A 417 43.76 6.47 -7.19
C LYS A 417 43.32 5.52 -6.10
N GLN A 418 44.20 4.60 -5.70
CA GLN A 418 43.83 3.50 -4.82
C GLN A 418 45.06 2.86 -4.20
N ASN A 419 44.88 2.27 -3.02
CA ASN A 419 45.85 1.44 -2.35
C ASN A 419 45.30 0.01 -2.24
N GLY A 420 45.94 -0.93 -2.93
CA GLY A 420 45.52 -2.33 -2.99
C GLY A 420 46.33 -3.21 -2.03
N GLY A 421 45.65 -4.14 -1.36
CA GLY A 421 46.20 -5.28 -0.63
C GLY A 421 45.91 -6.62 -1.32
N PRO A 422 46.24 -7.76 -0.70
CA PRO A 422 45.96 -9.10 -1.25
C PRO A 422 44.48 -9.50 -1.26
N ASP A 423 43.68 -8.83 -0.43
CA ASP A 423 42.27 -9.11 -0.12
C ASP A 423 41.47 -7.82 0.16
N SER A 424 41.98 -6.66 -0.25
CA SER A 424 41.31 -5.38 -0.13
C SER A 424 41.78 -4.36 -1.18
N CYS A 425 40.95 -3.38 -1.48
CA CYS A 425 41.30 -2.23 -2.31
C CYS A 425 40.59 -0.98 -1.78
N ASP A 426 41.38 -0.02 -1.31
CA ASP A 426 40.86 1.25 -0.80
C ASP A 426 41.07 2.35 -1.85
N THR A 427 40.00 3.07 -2.18
CA THR A 427 40.04 4.19 -3.12
C THR A 427 40.55 5.47 -2.44
N GLU A 428 41.27 6.29 -3.19
CA GLU A 428 41.85 7.56 -2.75
C GLU A 428 41.44 8.69 -3.69
N LYS A 429 41.38 9.92 -3.18
CA LYS A 429 41.03 11.14 -3.94
C LYS A 429 39.78 10.99 -4.81
N GLU A 430 38.71 10.43 -4.23
CA GLU A 430 37.52 10.11 -5.03
C GLU A 430 36.81 11.35 -5.58
N GLU A 431 37.10 12.54 -5.06
CA GLU A 431 36.66 13.80 -5.68
C GLU A 431 37.03 13.91 -7.16
N GLU A 432 38.23 13.47 -7.56
CA GLU A 432 38.68 13.51 -8.97
C GLU A 432 37.84 12.55 -9.83
N MET A 433 37.57 11.34 -9.31
CA MET A 433 36.75 10.33 -9.98
C MET A 433 35.30 10.76 -10.09
N VAL A 434 34.75 11.31 -9.02
CA VAL A 434 33.37 11.81 -8.95
C VAL A 434 33.18 13.00 -9.88
N GLU A 435 34.16 13.91 -9.96
CA GLU A 435 34.16 15.04 -10.91
C GLU A 435 34.22 14.55 -12.37
N TYR A 436 35.03 13.54 -12.66
CA TYR A 436 35.07 12.92 -13.99
C TYR A 436 33.71 12.34 -14.40
N ILE A 437 33.09 11.53 -13.52
CA ILE A 437 31.78 10.92 -13.78
C ILE A 437 30.73 12.01 -14.06
N ALA A 438 30.66 13.04 -13.20
CA ALA A 438 29.69 14.10 -13.33
C ALA A 438 29.90 14.98 -14.59
N SER A 439 31.15 15.36 -14.88
CA SER A 439 31.47 16.22 -16.04
C SER A 439 31.25 15.54 -17.39
N ASN A 440 31.15 14.21 -17.41
CA ASN A 440 30.89 13.42 -18.61
C ASN A 440 29.44 12.91 -18.69
N ASP A 441 28.52 13.40 -17.83
CA ASP A 441 27.12 12.98 -17.77
C ASP A 441 26.95 11.46 -17.61
N LEU A 442 27.82 10.88 -16.78
CA LEU A 442 27.80 9.44 -16.48
C LEU A 442 27.13 9.20 -15.14
N ILE A 443 26.50 8.02 -15.02
CA ILE A 443 25.94 7.50 -13.77
C ILE A 443 26.74 6.30 -13.28
N THR A 444 26.89 6.18 -11.97
CA THR A 444 27.52 5.02 -11.33
C THR A 444 26.57 3.82 -11.38
N LEU A 445 27.02 2.73 -12.01
CA LEU A 445 26.25 1.51 -12.22
C LEU A 445 26.73 0.34 -11.35
N GLY A 446 27.78 0.55 -10.56
CA GLY A 446 28.41 -0.50 -9.77
C GLY A 446 29.91 -0.33 -9.69
N TRP A 447 30.60 -1.43 -9.39
CA TRP A 447 32.05 -1.46 -9.26
C TRP A 447 32.61 -2.80 -9.72
N ILE A 448 33.92 -2.82 -10.00
CA ILE A 448 34.66 -3.98 -10.50
C ILE A 448 35.96 -4.12 -9.75
N HIS A 449 36.34 -5.34 -9.38
CA HIS A 449 37.63 -5.62 -8.77
C HIS A 449 38.20 -6.98 -9.16
N THR A 450 39.49 -7.16 -8.91
CA THR A 450 40.20 -8.43 -9.12
C THR A 450 40.34 -9.21 -7.82
N HIS A 451 40.19 -10.53 -7.89
CA HIS A 451 40.71 -11.49 -6.91
C HIS A 451 41.94 -12.20 -7.52
N PRO A 452 43.18 -11.72 -7.29
CA PRO A 452 44.36 -12.27 -7.97
C PRO A 452 44.61 -13.76 -7.70
N THR A 453 44.19 -14.27 -6.54
CA THR A 453 44.50 -15.64 -6.12
C THR A 453 43.28 -16.49 -5.73
N GLN A 454 42.15 -15.84 -5.48
CA GLN A 454 40.91 -16.42 -4.97
C GLN A 454 39.90 -16.61 -6.12
N THR A 455 38.87 -17.44 -5.89
CA THR A 455 37.75 -17.62 -6.84
C THR A 455 36.85 -16.39 -6.86
N VAL A 456 35.86 -16.35 -7.75
CA VAL A 456 34.88 -15.25 -7.80
C VAL A 456 33.79 -15.43 -6.74
N PHE A 457 33.73 -14.50 -5.78
CA PHE A 457 32.69 -14.40 -4.75
C PHE A 457 32.69 -12.97 -4.18
N LEU A 458 31.69 -12.60 -3.38
CA LEU A 458 31.75 -11.39 -2.57
C LEU A 458 32.25 -11.72 -1.15
N SER A 459 33.41 -11.17 -0.80
CA SER A 459 33.95 -11.19 0.56
C SER A 459 33.06 -10.38 1.51
N SER A 460 33.29 -10.49 2.82
CA SER A 460 32.59 -9.65 3.81
C SER A 460 32.80 -8.15 3.53
N VAL A 461 34.02 -7.77 3.15
CA VAL A 461 34.35 -6.38 2.78
C VAL A 461 33.58 -5.97 1.53
N ASP A 462 33.46 -6.86 0.54
CA ASP A 462 32.74 -6.59 -0.71
C ASP A 462 31.24 -6.42 -0.47
N LEU A 463 30.64 -7.23 0.40
CA LEU A 463 29.21 -7.12 0.76
C LEU A 463 28.92 -5.74 1.36
N HIS A 464 29.77 -5.29 2.29
CA HIS A 464 29.65 -3.97 2.91
C HIS A 464 29.92 -2.82 1.93
N THR A 465 30.87 -3.01 1.01
CA THR A 465 31.18 -2.04 -0.05
C THR A 465 30.03 -1.91 -1.04
N HIS A 466 29.40 -3.02 -1.43
CA HIS A 466 28.35 -3.04 -2.43
C HIS A 466 27.01 -2.52 -1.92
N LEU A 467 26.70 -2.70 -0.63
CA LEU A 467 25.43 -2.26 -0.03
C LEU A 467 25.04 -0.80 -0.36
N PRO A 468 25.86 0.24 -0.13
CA PRO A 468 25.49 1.62 -0.44
C PRO A 468 25.21 1.85 -1.94
N TYR A 469 25.92 1.16 -2.84
CA TYR A 469 25.62 1.22 -4.27
C TYR A 469 24.21 0.70 -4.55
N GLN A 470 23.86 -0.47 -4.02
CA GLN A 470 22.55 -1.08 -4.27
C GLN A 470 21.40 -0.34 -3.57
N MET A 471 21.68 0.34 -2.46
CA MET A 471 20.71 1.20 -1.77
C MET A 471 20.41 2.51 -2.51
N LEU A 472 21.40 3.05 -3.24
CA LEU A 472 21.25 4.24 -4.08
C LEU A 472 20.68 3.89 -5.47
N MET A 473 21.03 2.72 -5.99
CA MET A 473 20.56 2.19 -7.27
C MET A 473 20.36 0.69 -7.16
N GLN A 474 19.11 0.23 -7.12
CA GLN A 474 18.79 -1.19 -6.87
C GLN A 474 19.41 -2.15 -7.88
N GLU A 475 19.60 -1.70 -9.12
CA GLU A 475 20.23 -2.50 -10.17
C GLU A 475 21.76 -2.54 -10.11
N ALA A 476 22.41 -1.78 -9.23
CA ALA A 476 23.87 -1.72 -9.18
C ALA A 476 24.50 -3.12 -9.05
N VAL A 477 25.63 -3.33 -9.70
CA VAL A 477 26.32 -4.64 -9.73
C VAL A 477 27.75 -4.59 -9.20
N ALA A 478 28.23 -5.71 -8.69
CA ALA A 478 29.63 -5.93 -8.34
C ALA A 478 30.24 -6.97 -9.29
N ILE A 479 31.22 -6.57 -10.11
CA ILE A 479 31.92 -7.48 -11.03
C ILE A 479 33.22 -7.95 -10.37
N VAL A 480 33.39 -9.26 -10.23
CA VAL A 480 34.59 -9.87 -9.65
C VAL A 480 35.32 -10.66 -10.71
N ILE A 481 36.58 -10.35 -10.93
CA ILE A 481 37.43 -11.04 -11.91
C ILE A 481 38.48 -11.88 -11.17
N SER A 482 38.50 -13.18 -11.42
CA SER A 482 39.56 -14.06 -10.97
C SER A 482 40.48 -14.46 -12.13
N PRO A 483 41.63 -13.80 -12.31
CA PRO A 483 42.59 -14.14 -13.37
C PRO A 483 43.19 -15.54 -13.18
N LYS A 484 43.37 -16.01 -11.94
CA LYS A 484 43.93 -17.34 -11.66
C LYS A 484 43.03 -18.48 -12.14
N TYR A 485 41.71 -18.32 -11.98
CA TYR A 485 40.72 -19.33 -12.39
C TYR A 485 40.11 -19.03 -13.76
N ASN A 486 40.49 -17.91 -14.40
CA ASN A 486 39.91 -17.41 -15.64
C ASN A 486 38.38 -17.28 -15.57
N GLU A 487 37.90 -16.75 -14.46
CA GLU A 487 36.48 -16.58 -14.15
C GLU A 487 36.12 -15.10 -13.99
N THR A 488 34.92 -14.73 -14.41
CA THR A 488 34.32 -13.44 -14.10
C THR A 488 32.88 -13.67 -13.69
N ALA A 489 32.47 -13.08 -12.58
CA ALA A 489 31.08 -13.15 -12.13
C ALA A 489 30.57 -11.74 -11.83
N ILE A 490 29.27 -11.56 -12.01
CA ILE A 490 28.56 -10.33 -11.70
C ILE A 490 27.53 -10.64 -10.63
N PHE A 491 27.62 -9.95 -9.50
CA PHE A 491 26.80 -10.20 -8.32
C PHE A 491 25.93 -8.99 -7.96
N SER A 492 24.87 -9.29 -7.22
CA SER A 492 24.03 -8.33 -6.50
C SER A 492 23.66 -8.90 -5.13
N LEU A 493 23.51 -8.04 -4.11
CA LEU A 493 22.94 -8.44 -2.82
C LEU A 493 21.50 -8.91 -3.01
N THR A 494 21.10 -9.91 -2.26
CA THR A 494 19.71 -10.37 -2.26
C THR A 494 18.81 -9.36 -1.54
N PRO A 495 17.71 -8.89 -2.15
CA PRO A 495 16.83 -7.89 -1.53
C PRO A 495 16.20 -8.38 -0.22
N GLU A 496 15.82 -9.65 -0.17
CA GLU A 496 15.07 -10.24 0.96
C GLU A 496 15.96 -10.63 2.15
N THR A 497 17.26 -10.84 1.93
CA THR A 497 18.16 -11.41 2.96
C THR A 497 19.46 -10.61 3.09
N GLY A 498 20.19 -10.38 2.01
CA GLY A 498 21.46 -9.67 1.98
C GLY A 498 21.35 -8.22 2.42
N ILE A 499 20.45 -7.44 1.80
CA ILE A 499 20.25 -6.03 2.16
C ILE A 499 19.88 -5.87 3.65
N PRO A 500 18.88 -6.58 4.21
CA PRO A 500 18.55 -6.49 5.63
C PRO A 500 19.71 -6.88 6.57
N VAL A 501 20.44 -7.96 6.27
CA VAL A 501 21.54 -8.44 7.12
C VAL A 501 22.72 -7.47 7.12
N ILE A 502 23.17 -7.02 5.95
CA ILE A 502 24.36 -6.17 5.84
C ILE A 502 24.07 -4.74 6.31
N SER A 503 22.83 -4.25 6.11
CA SER A 503 22.43 -2.90 6.54
C SER A 503 22.41 -2.74 8.06
N THR A 504 22.06 -3.80 8.79
CA THR A 504 22.02 -3.80 10.26
C THR A 504 23.37 -4.13 10.90
N CYS A 505 24.33 -4.63 10.12
CA CYS A 505 25.67 -4.96 10.62
C CYS A 505 26.49 -3.71 10.99
N LYS A 506 27.01 -3.72 12.23
CA LYS A 506 27.86 -2.66 12.82
C LYS A 506 29.31 -3.08 13.06
N LYS A 507 29.70 -4.29 12.67
CA LYS A 507 31.08 -4.78 12.83
C LYS A 507 32.01 -4.04 11.86
N THR A 508 33.26 -3.84 12.26
CA THR A 508 34.32 -3.22 11.47
C THR A 508 35.44 -4.22 11.17
N GLY A 509 36.20 -3.96 10.11
CA GLY A 509 37.23 -4.90 9.62
C GLY A 509 36.64 -6.18 9.06
N PHE A 510 37.50 -7.15 8.77
CA PHE A 510 37.08 -8.44 8.24
C PHE A 510 36.33 -9.26 9.31
N HIS A 511 35.12 -9.72 8.97
CA HIS A 511 34.29 -10.54 9.85
C HIS A 511 33.34 -11.43 9.05
N GLU A 512 32.96 -12.58 9.59
CA GLU A 512 32.08 -13.52 8.90
C GLU A 512 30.60 -13.12 8.98
N HIS A 513 29.87 -13.46 7.92
CA HIS A 513 28.42 -13.39 7.83
C HIS A 513 27.84 -14.77 7.53
N VAL A 514 26.70 -15.09 8.16
CA VAL A 514 25.99 -16.34 7.87
C VAL A 514 25.36 -16.23 6.49
N ASN A 515 25.85 -17.04 5.55
CA ASN A 515 25.44 -17.02 4.14
C ASN A 515 24.40 -18.10 3.81
N ASN A 516 23.47 -18.37 4.74
CA ASN A 516 22.37 -19.31 4.55
C ASN A 516 21.10 -18.76 5.23
N PRO A 517 20.12 -18.22 4.48
CA PRO A 517 20.06 -18.12 3.02
C PRO A 517 21.15 -17.19 2.43
N PRO A 518 21.48 -17.32 1.12
CA PRO A 518 22.53 -16.52 0.48
C PRO A 518 22.29 -15.01 0.61
N LEU A 519 23.34 -14.26 0.91
CA LEU A 519 23.33 -12.79 1.03
C LEU A 519 23.57 -12.08 -0.31
N PHE A 520 24.07 -12.80 -1.30
CA PHE A 520 24.28 -12.32 -2.66
C PHE A 520 24.06 -13.46 -3.66
N LEU A 521 23.69 -13.10 -4.88
CA LEU A 521 23.48 -14.03 -5.98
C LEU A 521 24.04 -13.44 -7.28
N PRO A 522 24.27 -14.26 -8.33
CA PRO A 522 24.53 -13.76 -9.66
C PRO A 522 23.43 -12.79 -10.11
N ALA A 523 23.84 -11.65 -10.67
CA ALA A 523 22.92 -10.60 -11.11
C ALA A 523 22.20 -11.01 -12.41
N THR A 524 20.95 -11.45 -12.28
CA THR A 524 20.15 -12.00 -13.40
C THR A 524 19.63 -10.94 -14.37
N HIS A 525 19.68 -9.66 -14.00
CA HIS A 525 19.29 -8.51 -14.82
C HIS A 525 20.43 -7.97 -15.69
N THR A 526 21.54 -8.71 -15.84
CA THR A 526 22.69 -8.32 -16.66
C THR A 526 22.67 -9.01 -18.02
N MET A 527 23.17 -8.33 -19.05
CA MET A 527 23.32 -8.89 -20.40
C MET A 527 24.61 -8.39 -21.05
N TYR A 528 25.41 -9.33 -21.52
CA TYR A 528 26.62 -9.06 -22.28
C TYR A 528 26.30 -8.61 -23.71
N ASP A 529 26.98 -7.58 -24.20
CA ASP A 529 26.82 -7.07 -25.57
C ASP A 529 28.18 -7.01 -26.29
N PRO A 530 28.36 -7.78 -27.39
CA PRO A 530 29.60 -7.79 -28.18
C PRO A 530 29.79 -6.53 -29.04
N GLY A 531 28.74 -5.76 -29.32
CA GLY A 531 28.79 -4.55 -30.14
C GLY A 531 29.27 -3.31 -29.37
N LEU A 532 29.33 -3.40 -28.04
CA LEU A 532 29.77 -2.31 -27.18
C LEU A 532 31.24 -2.47 -26.78
N GLN A 533 31.92 -1.34 -26.64
CA GLN A 533 33.28 -1.28 -26.12
C GLN A 533 33.32 -0.45 -24.84
N CYS A 534 34.02 -0.95 -23.84
CA CYS A 534 34.27 -0.23 -22.60
C CYS A 534 35.45 0.74 -22.76
N LYS A 535 35.33 1.99 -22.30
CA LYS A 535 36.44 2.94 -22.19
C LYS A 535 37.06 2.89 -20.79
N ILE A 536 38.37 2.65 -20.71
CA ILE A 536 39.09 2.75 -19.44
C ILE A 536 39.58 4.18 -19.22
N VAL A 537 39.36 4.70 -18.02
CA VAL A 537 39.84 5.99 -17.54
C VAL A 537 40.68 5.73 -16.31
N ASP A 538 42.01 5.72 -16.46
CA ASP A 538 42.95 5.43 -15.37
C ASP A 538 43.43 6.73 -14.72
N LEU A 539 42.99 6.98 -13.49
CA LEU A 539 43.28 8.19 -12.71
C LEU A 539 44.41 7.97 -11.69
N ARG A 540 45.06 6.80 -11.66
CA ARG A 540 46.10 6.47 -10.67
C ARG A 540 47.38 7.32 -10.79
N ALA A 541 47.53 8.04 -11.90
CA ALA A 541 48.71 8.86 -12.22
C ALA A 541 48.79 10.17 -11.42
#